data_AF-G9YK94-F1
#
_entry.id   AF-G9YK94-F1
#
_cell.length_a   1.000
_cell.length_b   1.000
_cell.length_c   1.000
_cell.angle_alpha   90.00
_cell.angle_beta   90.00
_cell.angle_gamma   90.00
#
_symmetry.space_group_name_H-M   'P 1'
#
loop_
_entity.id
_entity.type
_entity.pdbx_description
1 polymer ?
#
loop_
_entity_poly.entity_id
_entity_poly.type
_entity_poly.pdbx_seq_one_letter_code
_entity_poly.pdbx_strand_id
1 'polypeptide(L)'
;MVKTTDKLKSFEENYEKLEKLVNSLDDSGLTLKESLDIFEKSVKLARDCESALEYARQRAQALAEIQGAAEKESEEGEAGPVPEEGTLGL
;
A
#
# COMPACT_ATOMS: atom_id res chain seq x y z
N MET A 1 -12.45 -15.06 4.89
CA MET A 1 -12.19 -13.76 4.22
C MET A 1 -12.21 -12.52 5.13
N VAL A 2 -12.17 -12.63 6.47
CA VAL A 2 -12.57 -11.50 7.36
C VAL A 2 -11.42 -10.63 7.89
N LYS A 3 -10.15 -11.04 7.80
CA LYS A 3 -9.03 -10.34 8.48
C LYS A 3 -8.43 -9.13 7.74
N THR A 4 -8.79 -8.91 6.48
CA THR A 4 -8.06 -8.01 5.58
C THR A 4 -8.64 -6.60 5.48
N THR A 5 -9.96 -6.42 5.59
CA THR A 5 -10.61 -5.10 5.62
C THR A 5 -10.49 -4.44 7.00
N ASP A 6 -10.35 -5.26 8.05
CA ASP A 6 -10.28 -4.85 9.44
C ASP A 6 -9.03 -4.00 9.76
N LYS A 7 -7.89 -4.34 9.16
CA LYS A 7 -6.63 -3.58 9.28
C LYS A 7 -6.73 -2.16 8.70
N LEU A 8 -7.41 -1.99 7.56
CA LEU A 8 -7.61 -0.66 6.96
C LEU A 8 -8.66 0.15 7.72
N LYS A 9 -9.75 -0.47 8.18
CA LYS A 9 -10.75 0.22 9.00
C LYS A 9 -10.14 0.75 10.31
N SER A 10 -9.24 -0.02 10.90
CA SER A 10 -8.53 0.38 12.12
C SER A 10 -7.49 1.49 11.89
N PHE A 11 -7.09 1.77 10.64
CA PHE A 11 -6.08 2.79 10.36
C PHE A 11 -6.56 4.19 10.75
N GLU A 12 -7.73 4.62 10.30
CA GLU A 12 -8.22 5.98 10.58
C GLU A 12 -8.44 6.19 12.08
N GLU A 13 -9.00 5.18 12.77
CA GLU A 13 -9.17 5.23 14.23
C GLU A 13 -7.83 5.29 14.98
N ASN A 14 -6.83 4.53 14.54
CA ASN A 14 -5.51 4.52 15.17
C ASN A 14 -4.74 5.82 14.88
N TYR A 15 -4.88 6.36 13.67
CA TYR A 15 -4.28 7.63 13.28
C TYR A 15 -4.86 8.80 14.08
N GLU A 16 -6.18 8.87 14.22
CA GLU A 16 -6.83 9.90 15.04
C GLU A 16 -6.39 9.83 16.51
N LYS A 17 -6.26 8.62 17.07
CA LYS A 17 -5.73 8.43 18.43
C LYS A 17 -4.27 8.87 18.54
N LEU A 18 -3.44 8.57 17.54
CA LEU A 18 -2.05 8.98 17.50
C LEU A 18 -1.93 10.51 17.51
N GLU A 19 -2.68 11.21 16.67
CA GLU A 19 -2.70 12.68 16.64
C GLU A 19 -3.07 13.27 18.00
N LYS A 20 -4.10 12.73 18.67
CA LYS A 20 -4.49 13.18 20.02
C LYS A 20 -3.37 12.99 21.05
N LEU A 21 -2.67 11.87 21.02
CA LEU A 21 -1.57 11.60 21.94
C LEU A 21 -0.37 12.52 21.66
N VAL A 22 -0.03 12.75 20.39
CA VAL A 22 1.04 13.68 20.01
C VAL A 22 0.70 15.10 20.44
N ASN A 23 -0.53 15.56 20.23
CA ASN A 23 -0.98 16.87 20.72
C ASN A 23 -0.93 16.96 22.25
N SER A 24 -1.18 15.86 22.95
CA SER A 24 -1.10 15.83 24.41
C SER A 24 0.33 16.01 24.92
N LEU A 25 1.36 15.65 24.14
CA LEU A 25 2.77 15.83 24.54
C LEU A 25 3.20 17.30 24.59
N ASP A 26 2.44 18.22 24.00
CA ASP A 26 2.71 19.67 24.04
C ASP A 26 2.20 20.33 25.34
N ASP A 27 1.54 19.56 26.22
CA ASP A 27 1.04 20.07 27.50
C ASP A 27 2.18 20.23 28.52
N SER A 28 2.39 21.48 28.96
CA SER A 28 3.42 21.86 29.94
C SER A 28 3.22 21.30 31.36
N GLY A 29 2.08 20.68 31.65
CA GLY A 29 1.73 20.09 32.94
C GLY A 29 2.05 18.60 33.08
N LEU A 30 2.52 17.93 32.02
CA LEU A 30 2.81 16.50 32.05
C LEU A 30 4.01 16.17 32.95
N THR A 31 3.84 15.17 33.81
CA THR A 31 4.98 14.58 34.51
C THR A 31 5.80 13.72 33.56
N LEU A 32 7.09 13.54 33.86
CA LEU A 32 7.99 12.69 33.07
C LEU A 32 7.43 11.27 32.84
N LYS A 33 6.75 10.71 33.86
CA LYS A 33 6.14 9.38 33.77
C LYS A 33 4.97 9.36 32.79
N GLU A 34 4.14 10.39 32.78
CA GLU A 34 3.01 10.51 31.86
C GLU A 34 3.50 10.75 30.42
N SER A 35 4.51 11.60 30.23
CA SER A 35 5.13 11.79 28.91
C SER A 35 5.68 10.49 28.34
N LEU A 36 6.33 9.66 29.17
CA LEU A 36 6.82 8.33 28.79
C LEU A 36 5.69 7.38 28.39
N ASP A 37 4.60 7.33 29.16
CA ASP A 37 3.43 6.49 28.87
C ASP A 37 2.73 6.90 27.56
N ILE A 38 2.55 8.22 27.34
CA ILE A 38 2.01 8.76 26.10
C ILE A 38 2.92 8.38 24.92
N PHE A 39 4.23 8.56 25.07
CA PHE A 39 5.20 8.21 24.03
C PHE A 39 5.13 6.72 23.65
N GLU A 40 5.12 5.81 24.64
CA GLU A 40 5.00 4.38 24.36
C GLU A 40 3.71 4.01 23.61
N LYS A 41 2.59 4.65 23.97
CA LYS A 41 1.31 4.46 23.29
C LYS A 41 1.35 5.00 21.85
N SER A 42 1.92 6.18 21.65
CA SER A 42 2.12 6.79 20.33
C SER A 42 2.98 5.91 19.42
N VAL A 43 4.07 5.35 19.94
CA VAL A 43 4.94 4.44 19.16
C VAL A 43 4.19 3.17 18.73
N LYS A 44 3.35 2.60 19.61
CA LYS A 44 2.53 1.42 19.27
C LYS A 44 1.54 1.74 18.15
N LEU A 45 0.77 2.82 18.29
CA LEU A 45 -0.20 3.24 17.27
C LEU A 45 0.46 3.56 15.92
N ALA A 46 1.63 4.21 15.94
CA ALA A 46 2.38 4.49 14.72
C ALA A 46 2.77 3.20 13.97
N ARG A 47 3.17 2.14 14.70
CA ARG A 47 3.49 0.83 14.10
C ARG A 47 2.27 0.11 13.54
N ASP A 48 1.13 0.24 14.20
CA ASP A 48 -0.12 -0.32 13.68
C ASP A 48 -0.54 0.39 12.38
N CYS A 49 -0.37 1.72 12.32
CA CYS A 49 -0.62 2.51 11.12
C CYS A 49 0.32 2.08 9.97
N GLU A 50 1.62 1.95 10.23
CA GLU A 50 2.60 1.50 9.24
C GLU A 50 2.26 0.11 8.70
N SER A 51 1.85 -0.81 9.58
CA SER A 51 1.43 -2.17 9.19
C SER A 51 0.18 -2.17 8.29
N ALA A 52 -0.77 -1.25 8.52
CA ALA A 52 -1.94 -1.10 7.68
C ALA A 52 -1.60 -0.52 6.30
N LEU A 53 -0.71 0.48 6.25
CA LEU A 53 -0.22 1.06 5.00
C LEU A 53 0.57 0.06 4.16
N GLU A 54 1.42 -0.75 4.78
CA GLU A 54 2.19 -1.78 4.10
C GLU A 54 1.26 -2.81 3.46
N TYR A 55 0.22 -3.24 4.17
CA TYR A 55 -0.79 -4.12 3.62
C TYR A 55 -1.53 -3.47 2.42
N ALA A 56 -1.86 -2.18 2.50
CA ALA A 56 -2.50 -1.45 1.41
C ALA A 56 -1.59 -1.39 0.16
N ARG A 57 -0.28 -1.13 0.34
CA ARG A 57 0.71 -1.13 -0.74
C ARG A 57 0.82 -2.49 -1.43
N GLN A 58 0.96 -3.57 -0.66
CA GLN A 58 1.04 -4.93 -1.21
C GLN A 58 -0.20 -5.28 -2.02
N ARG A 59 -1.38 -4.88 -1.54
CA ARG A 59 -2.64 -5.11 -2.26
C ARG A 59 -2.72 -4.29 -3.54
N ALA A 60 -2.29 -3.03 -3.53
CA ALA A 60 -2.26 -2.19 -4.72
C ALA A 60 -1.30 -2.75 -5.78
N GLN A 61 -0.11 -3.21 -5.37
CA GLN A 61 0.86 -3.84 -6.26
C GLN A 61 0.29 -5.10 -6.92
N ALA A 62 -0.29 -6.01 -6.15
CA ALA A 62 -0.88 -7.24 -6.68
C ALA A 62 -2.00 -6.94 -7.70
N LEU A 63 -2.82 -5.91 -7.47
CA LEU A 63 -3.85 -5.48 -8.42
C LEU A 63 -3.27 -4.91 -9.71
N ALA A 64 -2.19 -4.12 -9.62
CA ALA A 64 -1.50 -3.57 -10.78
C ALA A 64 -0.86 -4.66 -11.64
N GLU A 65 -0.27 -5.69 -11.02
CA GLU A 65 0.33 -6.83 -11.74
C GLU A 65 -0.72 -7.66 -12.51
N ILE A 66 -1.90 -7.86 -11.92
CA ILE A 66 -3.04 -8.52 -12.61
C ILE A 66 -3.47 -7.71 -13.84
N GLN A 67 -3.50 -6.37 -13.72
CA GLN A 67 -3.89 -5.49 -14.81
C GLN A 67 -2.88 -5.54 -15.96
N GLY A 68 -1.58 -5.44 -15.64
CA GLY A 68 -0.50 -5.48 -16.64
C GLY A 68 -0.32 -6.85 -17.31
N ALA A 69 -0.74 -7.95 -16.66
CA ALA A 69 -0.80 -9.27 -17.28
C ALA A 69 -1.93 -9.36 -18.33
N ALA A 70 -3.10 -8.79 -18.02
CA ALA A 70 -4.24 -8.75 -18.94
C ALA A 70 -3.96 -7.90 -20.20
N GLU A 71 -3.13 -6.87 -20.09
CA GLU A 71 -2.71 -6.03 -21.22
C GLU A 71 -1.69 -6.74 -22.13
N LYS A 72 -0.76 -7.53 -21.56
CA LYS A 72 0.25 -8.27 -22.35
C LYS A 72 -0.33 -9.42 -23.20
N GLU A 73 -1.44 -10.02 -22.80
CA GLU A 73 -2.11 -11.06 -23.59
C GLU A 73 -2.87 -10.52 -24.82
N SER A 74 -3.03 -9.19 -24.95
CA SER A 74 -3.73 -8.57 -26.09
C SER A 74 -2.80 -8.10 -27.22
N GLU A 75 -1.47 -8.13 -27.04
CA GLU A 75 -0.49 -7.68 -28.05
C GLU A 75 0.22 -8.81 -28.81
N GLU A 76 -0.01 -10.08 -28.47
CA GLU A 76 0.54 -11.23 -29.22
C GLU A 76 -0.47 -11.74 -30.26
N GLY A 77 -0.82 -10.88 -31.22
CA GLY A 77 -1.94 -11.13 -32.13
C GLY A 77 -1.89 -10.45 -33.49
N GLU A 78 -0.76 -9.95 -34.00
CA GLU A 78 -0.67 -9.64 -35.44
C GLU A 78 0.77 -9.53 -35.96
N ALA A 79 1.26 -10.63 -36.56
CA ALA A 79 2.15 -10.61 -37.74
C ALA A 79 2.21 -12.04 -38.32
N GLY A 80 1.13 -12.45 -38.99
CA GLY A 80 1.14 -13.60 -39.90
C GLY A 80 2.02 -13.33 -41.14
N PRO A 81 2.31 -14.37 -41.94
CA PRO A 81 3.47 -14.42 -42.82
C PRO A 81 3.28 -13.56 -44.08
N VAL A 82 4.33 -12.84 -44.50
CA VAL A 82 4.40 -12.34 -45.88
C VAL A 82 4.98 -13.46 -46.76
N PRO A 83 4.23 -14.02 -47.73
CA PRO A 83 4.78 -14.93 -48.72
C PRO A 83 5.68 -14.18 -49.72
N GLU A 84 6.70 -14.90 -50.21
CA GLU A 84 7.61 -14.52 -51.30
C GLU A 84 6.90 -13.88 -52.51
N GLU A 85 7.45 -12.77 -53.01
CA GLU A 85 7.38 -12.44 -54.44
C GLU A 85 8.81 -12.37 -55.01
N GLY A 86 9.00 -13.10 -56.11
CA GLY A 86 10.28 -13.53 -56.62
C GLY A 86 11.15 -12.44 -57.24
N THR A 87 12.44 -12.50 -56.93
CA THR A 87 13.49 -11.93 -57.78
C THR A 87 13.87 -12.94 -58.87
N LEU A 88 13.21 -12.84 -60.03
CA LEU A 88 13.77 -13.37 -61.28
C LEU A 88 14.91 -12.44 -61.71
N GLY A 89 16.14 -12.88 -61.47
CA GLY A 89 17.35 -12.26 -61.99
C GLY A 89 18.19 -13.28 -62.75
N LEU A 90 17.91 -13.43 -64.05
CA LEU A 90 18.83 -13.68 -65.18
C LEU A 90 18.02 -13.93 -66.46
#